data_AF-A0A2P8D0N9-F1
#
_entry.id   AF-A0A2P8D0N9-F1
#
_cell.length_a   1.000
_cell.length_b   1.000
_cell.length_c   1.000
_cell.angle_alpha   90.00
_cell.angle_beta   90.00
_cell.angle_gamma   90.00
#
_symmetry.space_group_name_H-M   'P 1'
#
loop_
_entity.id
_entity.type
_entity.pdbx_description
1 polymer ?
#
loop_
_entity_poly.entity_id
_entity_poly.type
_entity_poly.pdbx_seq_one_letter_code
_entity_poly.pdbx_strand_id
1 'polypeptide(L)'
;MGYRAEIDEQRQNRELPRYLLGASEFLVDLLNHEFRQADNPHNRISLGDVKEEYGFSILLYDTITKNRFLENVEGVDLPGHVQLIIVPPLKDLDPVGLARRQGKQDDYYIKEKRTDIIGSLITFRKSKAPTEQKKRKGISR
;
A
#
# COMPACT_ATOMS: atom_id res chain seq x y z
N MET A 1 22.49 -23.98 18.20
CA MET A 1 21.01 -24.08 18.15
C MET A 1 20.53 -23.35 16.90
N GLY A 2 20.32 -24.10 15.81
CA GLY A 2 19.83 -23.54 14.54
C GLY A 2 18.39 -23.98 14.33
N TYR A 3 17.45 -23.04 14.35
CA TYR A 3 16.08 -23.31 13.96
C TYR A 3 16.05 -23.49 12.44
N ARG A 4 15.96 -24.73 11.95
CA ARG A 4 15.54 -25.02 10.58
C ARG A 4 14.03 -24.92 10.58
N ALA A 5 13.49 -23.85 10.01
CA ALA A 5 12.11 -23.86 9.57
C ALA A 5 12.02 -24.91 8.47
N GLU A 6 11.37 -26.04 8.74
CA GLU A 6 10.80 -26.88 7.70
C GLU A 6 9.83 -25.98 6.94
N ILE A 7 10.30 -25.44 5.82
CA ILE A 7 9.47 -24.65 4.91
C ILE A 7 8.56 -25.68 4.25
N ASP A 8 7.43 -25.97 4.91
CA ASP A 8 6.35 -26.78 4.37
C ASP A 8 6.01 -26.24 2.96
N GLU A 9 6.39 -26.98 1.92
CA GLU A 9 6.03 -26.66 0.53
C GLU A 9 4.50 -26.55 0.37
N GLN A 10 3.73 -27.21 1.25
CA GLN A 10 2.27 -27.10 1.30
C GLN A 10 1.74 -25.74 1.81
N ARG A 11 2.56 -24.92 2.47
CA ARG A 11 2.18 -23.55 2.84
C ARG A 11 2.31 -22.58 1.66
N GLN A 12 2.91 -22.94 0.53
CA GLN A 12 3.10 -21.97 -0.55
C GLN A 12 1.82 -21.57 -1.30
N ASN A 13 0.74 -22.35 -1.23
CA ASN A 13 -0.43 -22.13 -2.07
C ASN A 13 -1.58 -21.43 -1.33
N ARG A 14 -1.36 -20.18 -0.92
CA ARG A 14 -2.43 -19.31 -0.41
C ARG A 14 -2.68 -18.14 -1.35
N GLU A 15 -3.91 -17.65 -1.38
CA GLU A 15 -4.23 -16.41 -2.08
C GLU A 15 -3.65 -15.22 -1.29
N LEU A 16 -2.82 -14.43 -1.96
CA LEU A 16 -2.27 -13.22 -1.37
C LEU A 16 -3.34 -12.12 -1.35
N PRO A 17 -3.45 -11.36 -0.24
CA PRO A 17 -4.35 -10.22 -0.16
C PRO A 17 -4.08 -9.20 -1.27
N ARG A 18 -5.15 -8.70 -1.89
CA ARG A 18 -5.09 -7.68 -2.94
C ARG A 18 -5.50 -6.31 -2.41
N TYR A 19 -4.69 -5.30 -2.71
CA TYR A 19 -4.93 -3.92 -2.32
C TYR A 19 -4.81 -3.00 -3.52
N LEU A 20 -5.61 -1.94 -3.54
CA LEU A 20 -5.51 -0.89 -4.54
C LEU A 20 -4.62 0.24 -4.02
N LEU A 21 -3.54 0.51 -4.75
CA LEU A 21 -2.70 1.69 -4.59
C LEU A 21 -2.99 2.64 -5.75
N GLY A 22 -3.78 3.68 -5.49
CA GLY A 22 -4.30 4.55 -6.53
C GLY A 22 -5.18 3.77 -7.53
N ALA A 23 -4.70 3.60 -8.76
CA ALA A 23 -5.40 2.86 -9.82
C ALA A 23 -4.75 1.49 -10.14
N SER A 24 -3.77 1.06 -9.35
CA SER A 24 -3.01 -0.17 -9.59
C SER A 24 -3.25 -1.19 -8.49
N GLU A 25 -3.39 -2.46 -8.87
CA GLU A 25 -3.55 -3.57 -7.93
C GLU A 25 -2.19 -4.11 -7.47
N PHE A 26 -2.07 -4.36 -6.16
CA PHE A 26 -0.90 -4.95 -5.53
C PHE A 26 -1.28 -6.14 -4.66
N LEU A 27 -0.49 -7.19 -4.75
CA LEU A 27 -0.51 -8.35 -3.87
C LEU A 27 0.43 -8.08 -2.70
N VAL A 28 -0.05 -8.31 -1.48
CA VAL A 28 0.77 -8.18 -0.27
C VAL A 28 1.33 -9.52 0.12
N ASP A 29 2.65 -9.58 0.30
CA ASP A 29 3.35 -10.78 0.74
C ASP A 29 4.23 -10.45 1.95
N LEU A 30 3.77 -10.79 3.16
CA LEU A 30 4.57 -10.59 4.37
C LEU A 30 5.70 -11.59 4.58
N LEU A 31 5.70 -12.70 3.85
CA LEU A 31 6.81 -13.65 3.89
C LEU A 31 8.03 -13.04 3.19
N ASN A 32 7.80 -12.41 2.04
CA ASN A 32 8.83 -11.66 1.30
C ASN A 32 8.93 -10.18 1.74
N HIS A 33 8.02 -9.72 2.59
CA HIS A 33 7.96 -8.37 3.12
C HIS A 33 7.84 -7.28 2.02
N GLU A 34 6.98 -7.52 1.02
CA GLU A 34 6.82 -6.66 -0.15
C GLU A 34 5.36 -6.52 -0.60
N PHE A 35 5.03 -5.38 -1.22
CA PHE A 35 3.92 -5.24 -2.15
C PHE A 35 4.41 -5.55 -3.55
N ARG A 36 3.72 -6.44 -4.26
CA ARG A 36 4.04 -6.84 -5.63
C ARG A 36 2.89 -6.44 -6.55
N GLN A 37 3.17 -5.68 -7.60
CA GLN A 37 2.10 -5.28 -8.53
C GLN A 37 1.51 -6.51 -9.21
N ALA A 38 0.18 -6.60 -9.27
CA ALA A 38 -0.52 -7.75 -9.85
C ALA A 38 -0.18 -7.94 -11.34
N ASP A 39 -0.18 -6.84 -12.11
CA ASP A 39 0.12 -6.88 -13.56
C ASP A 39 1.62 -6.91 -13.88
N ASN A 40 2.49 -6.57 -12.92
CA ASN A 40 3.93 -6.51 -13.13
C ASN A 40 4.70 -7.02 -11.90
N PRO A 41 4.98 -8.34 -11.82
CA PRO A 41 5.67 -8.94 -10.67
C PRO A 41 7.10 -8.44 -10.42
N HIS A 42 7.73 -7.75 -11.39
CA HIS A 42 9.02 -7.11 -11.20
C HIS A 42 8.91 -5.76 -10.49
N ASN A 43 7.74 -5.14 -10.53
CA ASN A 43 7.48 -3.91 -9.80
C ASN A 43 7.09 -4.24 -8.36
N ARG A 44 8.01 -3.97 -7.45
CA ARG A 44 7.91 -4.33 -6.03
C ARG A 44 8.21 -3.13 -5.16
N ILE A 45 7.48 -3.02 -4.06
CA ILE A 45 7.67 -2.00 -3.04
C ILE A 45 7.95 -2.74 -1.73
N SER A 46 9.12 -2.55 -1.13
CA SER A 46 9.41 -3.20 0.15
C SER A 46 8.55 -2.58 1.25
N LEU A 47 7.97 -3.41 2.11
CA LEU A 47 7.28 -2.93 3.31
C LEU A 47 8.25 -2.26 4.30
N GLY A 48 9.55 -2.54 4.20
CA GLY A 48 10.58 -1.85 4.96
C GLY A 48 10.82 -0.41 4.52
N ASP A 49 10.33 -0.02 3.33
CA ASP A 49 10.40 1.35 2.83
C ASP A 49 9.24 2.22 3.33
N VAL A 50 8.24 1.60 3.98
CA VAL A 50 7.12 2.31 4.59
C VAL A 50 7.63 3.01 5.84
N LYS A 51 7.44 4.32 5.91
CA LYS A 51 7.86 5.12 7.07
C LYS A 51 6.76 5.15 8.10
N GLU A 52 7.10 5.07 9.38
CA GLU A 52 6.14 5.32 10.45
C GLU A 52 6.18 6.80 10.82
N GLU A 53 5.05 7.48 10.71
CA GLU A 53 4.91 8.89 11.06
C GLU A 53 3.57 9.11 11.76
N TYR A 54 3.59 9.85 12.87
CA TYR A 54 2.40 10.12 13.70
C TYR A 54 1.63 8.87 14.15
N GLY A 55 2.31 7.72 14.29
CA GLY A 55 1.69 6.44 14.64
C GLY A 55 0.99 5.72 13.50
N PHE A 56 1.16 6.19 12.26
CA PHE A 56 0.66 5.55 11.05
C PHE A 56 1.82 5.12 10.16
N SER A 57 1.67 3.98 9.48
CA SER A 57 2.61 3.56 8.43
C SER A 57 2.22 4.27 7.13
N ILE A 58 3.12 5.08 6.58
CA ILE A 58 2.89 5.95 5.44
C ILE A 58 3.82 5.57 4.29
N LEU A 59 3.25 5.49 3.09
CA LEU A 59 3.96 5.28 1.84
C LEU A 59 3.64 6.42 0.87
N LEU A 60 4.68 7.07 0.34
CA LEU A 60 4.53 7.98 -0.79
C LEU A 60 4.54 7.16 -2.08
N TYR A 61 3.40 7.10 -2.76
CA TYR A 61 3.19 6.32 -3.96
C TYR A 61 3.19 7.22 -5.19
N ASP A 62 4.06 6.93 -6.14
CA ASP A 62 4.07 7.58 -7.45
C ASP A 62 3.18 6.81 -8.43
N THR A 63 2.16 7.51 -8.94
CA THR A 63 1.20 6.96 -9.91
C THR A 63 1.77 6.77 -11.32
N ILE A 64 2.88 7.42 -11.66
CA ILE A 64 3.55 7.29 -12.96
C ILE A 64 4.40 6.03 -12.98
N THR A 65 5.35 5.91 -12.04
CA THR A 65 6.22 4.73 -11.94
C THR A 65 5.51 3.53 -11.30
N LYS A 66 4.35 3.76 -10.67
CA LYS A 66 3.62 2.77 -9.86
C LYS A 66 4.49 2.18 -8.75
N ASN A 67 5.41 2.96 -8.18
CA ASN A 67 6.33 2.51 -7.13
C ASN A 67 6.42 3.57 -6.02
N ARG A 68 7.23 3.34 -4.98
CA ARG A 68 7.55 4.33 -3.96
C ARG A 68 8.20 5.56 -4.60
N PHE A 69 7.74 6.72 -4.19
CA PHE A 69 8.37 7.97 -4.54
C PHE A 69 9.65 8.14 -3.70
N LEU A 70 10.80 8.26 -4.38
CA LEU A 70 12.12 8.30 -3.76
C LEU A 70 12.69 9.71 -3.57
N GLU A 71 12.13 10.70 -4.25
CA GLU A 71 12.72 12.04 -4.22
C GLU A 71 12.50 12.69 -2.84
N ASN A 72 13.52 13.41 -2.39
CA ASN A 72 13.43 14.22 -1.18
C ASN A 72 12.44 15.35 -1.44
N VAL A 73 11.25 15.24 -0.86
CA VAL A 73 10.30 16.35 -0.79
C VAL A 73 10.82 17.31 0.26
N GLU A 74 11.71 18.22 -0.16
CA GLU A 74 12.09 19.36 0.66
C GLU A 74 10.93 20.36 0.67
N GLY A 75 9.96 20.12 1.56
CA GLY A 75 8.79 20.98 1.75
C GLY A 75 7.44 20.24 1.74
N VAL A 76 6.36 21.01 1.85
CA VAL A 76 4.97 20.51 2.00
C VAL A 76 4.29 20.27 0.63
N ASP A 77 4.99 20.45 -0.49
CA ASP A 77 4.41 20.32 -1.83
C ASP A 77 4.80 19.00 -2.49
N LEU A 78 3.94 18.00 -2.31
CA LEU A 78 3.98 16.76 -3.09
C LEU A 78 3.57 17.02 -4.55
N PRO A 79 4.28 16.46 -5.54
CA PRO A 79 3.87 16.53 -6.94
C PRO A 79 2.49 15.91 -7.16
N GLY A 80 1.73 16.41 -8.15
CA GLY A 80 0.35 15.95 -8.40
C GLY A 80 0.19 14.47 -8.83
N HIS A 81 1.31 13.80 -9.15
CA HIS A 81 1.40 12.36 -9.44
C HIS A 81 1.74 11.52 -8.20
N VAL A 82 2.12 12.14 -7.08
CA VAL A 82 2.42 11.46 -5.82
C VAL A 82 1.18 11.46 -4.93
N GLN A 83 0.90 10.30 -4.34
CA GLN A 83 -0.20 10.07 -3.43
C GLN A 83 0.34 9.59 -2.09
N LEU A 84 -0.24 10.09 -1.00
CA LEU A 84 0.08 9.61 0.34
C LEU A 84 -0.87 8.45 0.68
N ILE A 85 -0.29 7.29 0.91
CA ILE A 85 -1.00 6.05 1.22
C ILE A 85 -0.77 5.72 2.69
N ILE A 86 -1.87 5.60 3.43
CA ILE A 86 -1.81 5.05 4.79
C ILE A 86 -1.92 3.53 4.71
N VAL A 87 -0.85 2.87 5.13
CA VAL A 87 -0.71 1.42 5.18
C VAL A 87 -1.21 0.90 6.54
N PRO A 88 -2.21 0.00 6.56
CA PRO A 88 -2.68 -0.66 7.77
C PRO A 88 -1.58 -1.45 8.48
N PRO A 89 -1.78 -1.77 9.76
CA PRO A 89 -0.90 -2.69 10.48
C PRO A 89 -0.73 -4.01 9.72
N LEU A 90 0.48 -4.61 9.82
CA LEU A 90 0.81 -5.85 9.09
C LEU A 90 -0.18 -6.99 9.36
N LYS A 91 -0.72 -7.08 10.59
CA LYS A 91 -1.75 -8.07 10.98
C LYS A 91 -3.05 -7.95 10.19
N ASP A 92 -3.36 -6.74 9.71
CA ASP A 92 -4.58 -6.44 8.95
C ASP A 92 -4.31 -6.54 7.44
N LEU A 93 -3.08 -6.23 7.01
CA LEU A 93 -2.65 -6.40 5.63
C LEU A 93 -2.70 -7.86 5.20
N ASP A 94 -2.07 -8.73 6.00
CA ASP A 94 -1.84 -10.12 5.66
C ASP A 94 -1.70 -10.98 6.95
N PRO A 95 -2.82 -11.31 7.60
CA PRO A 95 -2.84 -12.02 8.88
C PRO A 95 -2.15 -13.39 8.78
N VAL A 96 -2.38 -14.11 7.69
CA VAL A 96 -1.82 -15.46 7.45
C VAL A 96 -0.32 -15.39 7.23
N GLY A 97 0.17 -14.46 6.41
CA GLY A 97 1.60 -14.27 6.18
C GLY A 97 2.34 -13.89 7.45
N LEU A 98 1.74 -13.02 8.26
CA LEU A 98 2.30 -12.64 9.56
C LEU A 98 2.33 -13.81 10.55
N ALA A 99 1.24 -14.60 10.63
CA ALA A 99 1.17 -15.78 11.49
C ALA A 99 2.30 -16.76 11.16
N ARG A 100 2.43 -17.10 9.87
CA ARG A 100 3.46 -18.03 9.38
C ARG A 100 4.87 -17.53 9.62
N ARG A 101 5.14 -16.23 9.39
CA ARG A 101 6.44 -15.61 9.68
C ARG A 101 6.81 -15.73 11.16
N GLN A 102 5.82 -15.77 12.06
CA GLN A 102 6.02 -15.96 13.50
C GLN A 102 5.97 -17.43 13.94
N GLY A 103 5.86 -18.38 13.01
CA GLY A 103 5.72 -19.81 13.34
C GLY A 103 4.37 -20.17 13.97
N LYS A 104 3.35 -19.31 13.83
CA LYS A 104 1.99 -19.50 14.34
C LYS A 104 1.10 -20.15 13.25
N GLN A 105 -0.03 -20.69 13.69
CA GLN A 105 -1.05 -21.23 12.78
C GLN A 105 -1.75 -20.11 12.01
N ASP A 106 -2.20 -20.41 10.79
CA ASP A 106 -2.76 -19.44 9.84
C ASP A 106 -3.92 -18.61 10.43
N ASP A 107 -4.75 -19.24 11.27
CA ASP A 107 -5.93 -18.62 11.87
C ASP A 107 -5.60 -17.69 13.06
N TYR A 108 -4.34 -17.61 13.49
CA TYR A 108 -3.95 -16.90 14.71
C TYR A 108 -4.34 -15.42 14.70
N TYR A 109 -4.23 -14.75 13.54
CA TYR A 109 -4.59 -13.33 13.38
C TYR A 109 -5.95 -13.13 12.71
N ILE A 110 -6.61 -14.20 12.27
CA ILE A 110 -7.92 -14.15 11.64
C ILE A 110 -8.97 -14.03 12.75
N LYS A 111 -9.25 -12.81 13.22
CA LYS A 111 -10.44 -12.54 14.04
C LYS A 111 -11.63 -12.29 13.11
N GLU A 112 -12.73 -13.01 13.34
CA GLU A 112 -14.04 -12.98 12.66
C GLU A 112 -14.12 -12.17 11.35
N LYS A 113 -14.14 -12.94 10.25
CA LYS A 113 -14.45 -12.62 8.85
C LYS A 113 -14.91 -11.17 8.58
N ARG A 114 -13.98 -10.35 8.10
CA ARG A 114 -14.33 -9.33 7.09
C ARG A 114 -14.10 -9.96 5.72
N THR A 115 -15.15 -10.60 5.20
CA THR A 115 -15.12 -11.39 3.96
C THR A 115 -15.02 -10.58 2.68
N ASP A 116 -14.99 -9.25 2.71
CA ASP A 116 -14.96 -8.42 1.51
C ASP A 116 -13.94 -7.29 1.69
N ILE A 117 -12.67 -7.53 1.34
CA ILE A 117 -11.67 -6.48 1.41
C ILE A 117 -10.86 -6.48 0.12
N ILE A 118 -11.44 -5.87 -0.93
CA ILE A 118 -10.63 -4.92 -1.69
C ILE A 118 -10.32 -3.82 -0.68
N GLY A 119 -9.16 -3.94 -0.04
CA GLY A 119 -8.72 -2.97 0.94
C GLY A 119 -8.38 -1.71 0.21
N SER A 120 -9.33 -0.79 0.15
CA SER A 120 -9.04 0.58 -0.25
C SER A 120 -8.08 1.14 0.81
N LEU A 121 -6.79 1.19 0.48
CA LEU A 121 -5.84 1.96 1.27
C LEU A 121 -6.29 3.43 1.22
N ILE A 122 -6.37 4.06 2.38
CA ILE A 122 -6.81 5.46 2.46
C ILE A 122 -5.78 6.28 1.70
N THR A 123 -6.20 6.80 0.56
CA THR A 123 -5.35 7.52 -0.39
C THR A 123 -5.68 9.00 -0.27
N PHE A 124 -4.70 9.80 0.13
CA PHE A 124 -4.83 11.24 0.13
C PHE A 124 -4.20 11.80 -1.14
N ARG A 125 -5.01 12.51 -1.92
CA ARG A 125 -4.57 13.28 -3.09
C ARG A 125 -4.87 14.75 -2.83
N LYS A 126 -3.89 15.62 -3.04
CA LYS A 126 -4.14 17.07 -3.08
C LYS A 126 -5.02 17.36 -4.30
N SER A 127 -6.29 17.69 -4.08
CA SER A 127 -7.12 18.30 -5.11
C SER A 127 -6.51 19.65 -5.44
N LYS A 128 -6.18 19.92 -6.71
CA LYS A 128 -5.95 21.30 -7.16
C LYS A 128 -7.16 22.12 -6.70
N ALA A 129 -6.92 23.18 -5.93
CA ALA A 129 -7.95 24.18 -5.66
C ALA A 129 -8.57 24.58 -7.02
N PRO A 130 -9.91 24.75 -7.11
CA PRO A 130 -10.54 25.12 -8.36
C PRO A 130 -9.94 26.45 -8.80
N THR A 131 -9.22 26.42 -9.93
CA THR A 131 -8.80 27.63 -10.62
C THR A 131 -10.08 28.41 -10.94
N GLU A 132 -10.21 29.57 -10.31
CA GLU A 132 -11.32 30.50 -10.50
C GLU A 132 -11.29 31.02 -11.95
N GLN A 133 -11.84 30.24 -12.88
CA GLN A 133 -12.17 30.70 -14.22
C GLN A 133 -13.44 31.55 -14.14
N LYS A 134 -13.30 32.84 -13.87
CA LYS A 134 -14.29 33.82 -14.33
C LYS A 134 -13.83 34.43 -15.65
N LYS A 135 -14.22 33.75 -16.73
CA LYS A 135 -14.24 34.29 -18.09
C LYS A 135 -15.56 35.06 -18.28
N ARG A 136 -15.46 36.23 -18.93
CA ARG A 136 -16.51 36.95 -19.72
C ARG A 136 -17.47 37.82 -18.90
N LYS A 137 -17.89 39.01 -19.32
CA LYS A 137 -17.95 39.67 -20.64
C LYS A 137 -18.17 41.18 -20.38
N GLY A 138 -17.65 42.06 -21.23
CA GLY A 138 -17.96 43.49 -21.15
C GLY A 138 -19.44 43.77 -21.36
N ILE A 139 -19.90 44.91 -20.85
CA ILE A 139 -20.96 45.74 -21.44
C ILE A 139 -20.66 47.18 -21.03
N SER A 140 -20.59 48.01 -22.06
CA SER A 140 -20.54 49.47 -22.07
C SER A 140 -21.80 50.08 -21.45
N ARG A 141 -21.64 51.21 -20.74
CA ARG A 141 -22.40 52.45 -20.94
C ARG A 141 -21.75 53.58 -20.16
#